data_AF-A0AAV3YH56-F1
#
_entry.id   AF-A0AAV3YH56-F1
#
_cell.length_a   1.000
_cell.length_b   1.000
_cell.length_c   1.000
_cell.angle_alpha   90.00
_cell.angle_beta   90.00
_cell.angle_gamma   90.00
#
_symmetry.space_group_name_H-M   'P 1'
#
loop_
_entity.id
_entity.type
_entity.pdbx_description
1 polymer ?
#
loop_
_entity_poly.entity_id
_entity_poly.type
_entity_poly.pdbx_seq_one_letter_code
_entity_poly.pdbx_strand_id
1 'polypeptide(L)'
;MSVWKWTIPLGRRFATERGMKIHRTKMGCLSRSSQQQRTAIADKTLENQSQVQNHSAKEIQAENRDDLKARHSALSRTESARKKRSQKRKNQERFIRDPFQFARQLFQQSKSETFTVDREELETHLKKTYSDPTREIPLEETTDLVWPAAPGIKFDSKPPSLQEVIAVVNKARAKSAPGPNGVPYLLYKRCPNVLKKLHKILRSAWKTSRSVKSG
;
A
#
# COMPACT_ATOMS: atom_id res chain seq x y z
N MET A 1 -16.96 42.53 -6.88
CA MET A 1 -16.39 41.17 -6.72
C MET A 1 -17.51 40.16 -6.81
N SER A 2 -17.70 39.53 -7.98
CA SER A 2 -18.82 38.61 -8.22
C SER A 2 -18.45 37.20 -7.75
N VAL A 3 -19.08 36.74 -6.67
CA VAL A 3 -18.90 35.39 -6.13
C VAL A 3 -19.83 34.44 -6.88
N TRP A 4 -19.27 33.56 -7.71
CA TRP A 4 -20.00 32.53 -8.44
C TRP A 4 -20.70 31.58 -7.45
N LYS A 5 -22.03 31.58 -7.45
CA LYS A 5 -22.86 30.74 -6.57
C LYS A 5 -23.41 29.56 -7.35
N TRP A 6 -22.90 28.37 -7.04
CA TRP A 6 -23.40 27.11 -7.60
C TRP A 6 -24.63 26.66 -6.80
N THR A 7 -25.78 26.49 -7.46
CA THR A 7 -27.07 26.14 -6.82
C THR A 7 -27.66 24.86 -7.43
N ILE A 8 -28.27 24.00 -6.59
CA ILE A 8 -29.04 22.80 -6.98
C ILE A 8 -30.54 23.13 -6.81
N PRO A 9 -31.48 22.47 -7.54
CA PRO A 9 -32.94 22.61 -7.35
C PRO A 9 -33.46 22.51 -5.90
N LEU A 10 -32.68 21.94 -4.98
CA LEU A 10 -33.01 21.81 -3.55
C LEU A 10 -32.62 23.02 -2.69
N GLY A 11 -32.30 24.18 -3.30
CA GLY A 11 -32.10 25.45 -2.59
C GLY A 11 -30.81 25.57 -1.76
N ARG A 12 -29.98 24.52 -1.66
CA ARG A 12 -28.67 24.57 -0.98
C ARG A 12 -27.62 25.25 -1.85
N ARG A 13 -26.85 26.16 -1.23
CA ARG A 13 -25.75 26.89 -1.85
C ARG A 13 -24.41 26.29 -1.43
N PHE A 14 -23.51 26.09 -2.38
CA PHE A 14 -22.15 25.59 -2.12
C PHE A 14 -21.11 26.63 -2.51
N ALA A 15 -20.08 26.78 -1.68
CA ALA A 15 -18.99 27.73 -1.92
C ALA A 15 -18.02 27.27 -3.03
N THR A 16 -18.00 25.97 -3.36
CA THR A 16 -17.16 25.40 -4.42
C THR A 16 -17.93 24.34 -5.21
N GLU A 17 -17.60 24.20 -6.50
CA GLU A 17 -18.15 23.18 -7.39
C GLU A 17 -17.85 21.75 -6.89
N ARG A 18 -16.67 21.55 -6.29
CA ARG A 18 -16.28 20.28 -5.66
C ARG A 18 -17.22 19.92 -4.50
N GLY A 19 -17.58 20.89 -3.66
CA GLY A 19 -18.53 20.69 -2.56
C GLY A 19 -19.91 20.27 -3.07
N MET A 20 -20.37 20.86 -4.17
CA MET A 20 -21.61 20.47 -4.82
C MET A 20 -21.56 19.04 -5.38
N LYS A 21 -20.49 18.67 -6.10
CA LYS A 21 -20.33 17.32 -6.68
C LYS A 21 -20.36 16.23 -5.61
N ILE A 22 -19.69 16.45 -4.47
CA ILE A 22 -19.70 15.51 -3.33
C ILE A 22 -21.11 15.35 -2.76
N HIS A 23 -21.86 16.45 -2.61
CA HIS A 23 -23.24 16.40 -2.14
C HIS A 23 -24.15 15.62 -3.11
N ARG A 24 -24.04 15.86 -4.43
CA ARG A 24 -24.83 15.14 -5.44
C ARG A 24 -24.62 13.62 -5.40
N THR A 25 -23.37 13.18 -5.23
CA THR A 25 -23.06 11.74 -5.13
C THR A 25 -23.49 11.15 -3.79
N LYS A 26 -23.30 11.88 -2.68
CA LYS A 26 -23.61 11.36 -1.34
C LYS A 26 -25.10 11.29 -1.04
N MET A 27 -25.87 12.27 -1.52
CA MET A 27 -27.30 12.40 -1.24
C MET A 27 -28.19 11.87 -2.37
N GLY A 28 -27.61 11.35 -3.46
CA GLY A 28 -28.35 10.82 -4.59
C GLY A 28 -29.20 11.86 -5.34
N CYS A 29 -28.92 13.16 -5.17
CA CYS A 29 -29.65 14.27 -5.79
C CYS A 29 -29.28 14.44 -7.28
N LEU A 30 -29.33 13.35 -8.05
CA LEU A 30 -29.22 13.40 -9.51
C LEU A 30 -30.46 14.13 -10.06
N SER A 31 -30.21 15.20 -10.81
CA SER A 31 -31.22 15.81 -11.67
C SER A 31 -31.81 14.73 -12.56
N ARG A 32 -33.12 14.56 -12.49
CA ARG A 32 -33.94 13.70 -13.35
C ARG A 32 -33.95 14.30 -14.76
N SER A 33 -32.84 14.20 -15.48
CA SER A 33 -32.76 14.56 -16.89
C SER A 33 -33.21 13.36 -17.72
N SER A 34 -34.49 13.39 -18.09
CA SER A 34 -35.12 12.72 -19.22
C SER A 34 -34.89 11.21 -19.35
N GLN A 35 -35.79 10.43 -18.75
CA GLN A 35 -36.23 9.16 -19.35
C GLN A 35 -36.72 9.49 -20.77
N GLN A 36 -35.93 9.16 -21.80
CA GLN A 36 -36.48 9.04 -23.15
C GLN A 36 -37.43 7.84 -23.14
N GLN A 37 -38.73 8.14 -23.13
CA GLN A 37 -39.79 7.19 -23.38
C GLN A 37 -39.59 6.61 -24.78
N ARG A 38 -39.59 5.28 -24.89
CA ARG A 38 -39.82 4.58 -26.16
C ARG A 38 -41.25 4.86 -26.59
N THR A 39 -41.42 5.65 -27.64
CA THR A 39 -42.67 5.71 -28.42
C THR A 39 -42.34 5.23 -29.82
N ALA A 40 -42.92 4.10 -30.22
CA ALA A 40 -42.88 3.60 -31.58
C ALA A 40 -43.81 4.47 -32.43
N ILE A 41 -43.25 5.32 -33.27
CA ILE A 41 -43.97 5.97 -34.37
C ILE A 41 -43.21 5.58 -35.63
N ALA A 42 -43.88 4.83 -36.51
CA ALA A 42 -43.39 4.44 -37.81
C ALA A 42 -43.47 5.66 -38.74
N ASP A 43 -42.37 6.39 -38.84
CA ASP A 43 -42.23 7.46 -39.81
C ASP A 43 -41.37 7.01 -40.99
N LYS A 44 -41.88 7.26 -42.18
CA LYS A 44 -41.37 6.79 -43.46
C LYS A 44 -40.02 7.46 -43.74
N THR A 45 -39.00 6.66 -44.02
CA THR A 45 -37.66 7.12 -44.40
C THR A 45 -37.72 7.86 -45.74
N LEU A 46 -37.49 9.17 -45.72
CA LEU A 46 -37.17 9.97 -46.90
C LEU A 46 -35.64 10.05 -47.00
N GLU A 47 -35.09 9.43 -48.03
CA GLU A 47 -33.65 9.40 -48.31
C GLU A 47 -33.15 10.80 -48.66
N ASN A 48 -32.55 11.48 -47.68
CA ASN A 48 -31.69 12.61 -47.95
C ASN A 48 -30.30 12.07 -48.32
N GLN A 49 -29.95 12.19 -49.60
CA GLN A 49 -28.59 12.01 -50.10
C GLN A 49 -27.71 13.15 -49.58
N SER A 50 -27.24 13.02 -48.33
CA SER A 50 -26.15 13.83 -47.81
C SER A 50 -24.85 13.09 -48.06
N GLN A 51 -23.97 13.73 -48.84
CA GLN A 51 -22.64 13.25 -49.18
C GLN A 51 -21.86 12.87 -47.90
N VAL A 52 -21.57 11.58 -47.76
CA VAL A 52 -20.66 11.07 -46.73
C VAL A 52 -19.25 11.56 -47.07
N GLN A 53 -18.81 12.63 -46.40
CA GLN A 53 -17.38 12.89 -46.28
C GLN A 53 -16.77 11.78 -45.44
N ASN A 54 -15.94 10.94 -46.07
CA ASN A 54 -15.15 9.91 -45.41
C ASN A 54 -14.02 10.58 -44.60
N HIS A 55 -14.35 11.12 -43.43
CA HIS A 55 -13.34 11.35 -42.40
C HIS A 55 -12.85 9.97 -41.94
N SER A 56 -11.54 9.75 -42.00
CA SER A 56 -10.86 8.48 -41.69
C SER A 56 -11.49 7.78 -40.47
N ALA A 57 -12.18 6.66 -40.72
CA ALA A 57 -12.86 5.87 -39.70
C ALA A 57 -11.92 5.31 -38.60
N LYS A 58 -10.60 5.50 -38.75
CA LYS A 58 -9.58 4.96 -37.84
C LYS A 58 -9.42 5.79 -36.55
N GLU A 59 -9.74 7.09 -36.56
CA GLU A 59 -9.44 7.98 -35.43
C GLU A 59 -10.63 8.11 -34.46
N ILE A 60 -11.85 8.25 -34.98
CA ILE A 60 -13.10 8.31 -34.19
C ILE A 60 -13.40 6.97 -33.49
N GLN A 61 -12.93 5.84 -34.04
CA GLN A 61 -13.10 4.52 -33.43
C GLN A 61 -12.07 4.22 -32.33
N ALA A 62 -10.90 4.85 -32.36
CA ALA A 62 -9.82 4.60 -31.40
C ALA A 62 -10.11 5.22 -30.03
N GLU A 63 -10.61 6.47 -29.98
CA GLU A 63 -10.98 7.16 -28.74
C GLU A 63 -12.09 6.40 -27.98
N ASN A 64 -13.10 5.91 -28.71
CA ASN A 64 -14.18 5.11 -28.14
C ASN A 64 -13.66 3.75 -27.61
N ARG A 65 -12.66 3.16 -28.28
CA ARG A 65 -12.10 1.86 -27.87
C ARG A 65 -11.31 1.97 -26.57
N ASP A 66 -10.50 3.00 -26.41
CA ASP A 66 -9.69 3.17 -25.20
C ASP A 66 -10.55 3.61 -24.01
N ASP A 67 -11.58 4.43 -24.24
CA ASP A 67 -12.61 4.73 -23.24
C ASP A 67 -13.40 3.49 -22.82
N LEU A 68 -13.79 2.64 -23.78
CA LEU A 68 -14.49 1.39 -23.51
C LEU A 68 -13.61 0.42 -22.71
N LYS A 69 -12.33 0.28 -23.07
CA LYS A 69 -11.36 -0.49 -22.29
C LYS A 69 -11.18 0.07 -20.89
N ALA A 70 -11.10 1.39 -20.74
CA ALA A 70 -10.96 2.04 -19.44
C ALA A 70 -12.18 1.73 -18.55
N ARG A 71 -13.40 1.86 -19.08
CA ARG A 71 -14.65 1.49 -18.39
C ARG A 71 -14.69 0.02 -18.02
N HIS A 72 -14.35 -0.88 -18.95
CA HIS A 72 -14.30 -2.31 -18.69
C HIS A 72 -13.27 -2.67 -17.61
N SER A 73 -12.09 -2.07 -17.66
CA SER A 73 -11.04 -2.28 -16.64
C SER A 73 -11.48 -1.77 -15.26
N ALA A 74 -12.17 -0.63 -15.20
CA ALA A 74 -12.72 -0.09 -13.96
C ALA A 74 -13.77 -1.02 -13.36
N LEU A 75 -14.69 -1.53 -14.19
CA LEU A 75 -15.70 -2.54 -13.78
C LEU A 75 -15.04 -3.84 -13.32
N SER A 76 -14.03 -4.34 -14.04
CA SER A 76 -13.30 -5.54 -13.64
C SER A 76 -12.58 -5.36 -12.31
N ARG A 77 -11.98 -4.18 -12.04
CA ARG A 77 -11.35 -3.86 -10.76
C ARG A 77 -12.37 -3.79 -9.62
N THR A 78 -13.53 -3.18 -9.83
CA THR A 78 -14.58 -3.09 -8.80
C THR A 78 -15.17 -4.46 -8.49
N GLU A 79 -15.44 -5.28 -9.50
CA GLU A 79 -15.90 -6.66 -9.35
C GLU A 79 -14.85 -7.54 -8.65
N SER A 80 -13.59 -7.44 -9.05
CA SER A 80 -12.48 -8.15 -8.38
C SER A 80 -12.35 -7.73 -6.92
N ALA A 81 -12.50 -6.43 -6.62
CA ALA A 81 -12.49 -5.93 -5.24
C ALA A 81 -13.68 -6.47 -4.44
N ARG A 82 -14.87 -6.54 -5.03
CA ARG A 82 -16.07 -7.13 -4.41
C ARG A 82 -15.87 -8.62 -4.10
N LYS A 83 -15.37 -9.39 -5.07
CA LYS A 83 -15.04 -10.82 -4.90
C LYS A 83 -14.01 -11.03 -3.79
N LYS A 84 -12.93 -10.23 -3.77
CA LYS A 84 -11.91 -10.26 -2.69
C LYS A 84 -12.50 -9.97 -1.31
N ARG A 85 -13.37 -8.96 -1.18
CA ARG A 85 -14.05 -8.65 0.09
C ARG A 85 -14.95 -9.79 0.54
N SER A 86 -15.73 -10.36 -0.38
CA SER A 86 -16.59 -11.52 -0.12
C SER A 86 -15.78 -12.74 0.34
N GLN A 87 -14.69 -13.06 -0.36
CA GLN A 87 -13.81 -14.16 0.01
C GLN A 87 -13.15 -13.95 1.38
N LYS A 88 -12.69 -12.72 1.67
CA LYS A 88 -12.15 -12.38 2.98
C LYS A 88 -13.18 -12.61 4.09
N ARG A 89 -14.43 -12.17 3.88
CA ARG A 89 -15.51 -12.38 4.85
C ARG A 89 -15.79 -13.87 5.08
N LYS A 90 -15.91 -14.66 4.01
CA LYS A 90 -16.09 -16.11 4.09
C LYS A 90 -14.93 -16.81 4.82
N ASN A 91 -13.69 -16.41 4.55
CA ASN A 91 -12.52 -16.96 5.24
C ASN A 91 -12.54 -16.59 6.73
N GLN A 92 -12.89 -15.35 7.08
CA GLN A 92 -13.05 -14.92 8.47
C GLN A 92 -14.16 -15.69 9.18
N GLU A 93 -15.31 -15.85 8.55
CA GLU A 93 -16.44 -16.65 9.08
C GLU A 93 -16.03 -18.10 9.33
N ARG A 94 -15.25 -18.71 8.42
CA ARG A 94 -14.70 -20.07 8.61
C ARG A 94 -13.75 -20.16 9.80
N PHE A 95 -12.83 -19.20 9.93
CA PHE A 95 -11.90 -19.16 11.05
C PHE A 95 -12.60 -18.95 12.38
N ILE A 96 -13.60 -18.06 12.45
CA ILE A 96 -14.34 -17.77 13.68
C ILE A 96 -15.20 -18.98 14.09
N ARG A 97 -15.79 -19.71 13.13
CA ARG A 97 -16.58 -20.91 13.42
C ARG A 97 -15.75 -22.01 14.07
N ASP A 98 -14.59 -22.33 13.49
CA ASP A 98 -13.66 -23.33 14.02
C ASP A 98 -12.21 -22.97 13.65
N PRO A 99 -11.43 -22.39 14.58
CA PRO A 99 -10.08 -21.92 14.29
C PRO A 99 -9.11 -23.09 14.09
N PHE A 100 -9.34 -24.25 14.72
CA PHE A 100 -8.43 -25.38 14.66
C PHE A 100 -8.57 -26.15 13.35
N GLN A 101 -9.81 -26.38 12.89
CA GLN A 101 -10.05 -26.98 11.56
C GLN A 101 -9.57 -26.06 10.44
N PHE A 102 -9.80 -24.75 10.55
CA PHE A 102 -9.28 -23.78 9.59
C PHE A 102 -7.76 -23.82 9.51
N ALA A 103 -7.07 -23.84 10.64
CA ALA A 103 -5.61 -23.95 10.71
C ALA A 103 -5.11 -25.29 10.14
N ARG A 104 -5.75 -26.42 10.49
CA ARG A 104 -5.42 -27.73 9.90
C ARG A 104 -5.52 -27.68 8.39
N GLN A 105 -6.59 -27.15 7.82
CA GLN A 105 -6.74 -27.02 6.38
C GLN A 105 -5.68 -26.11 5.73
N LEU A 106 -5.24 -25.05 6.43
CA LEU A 106 -4.24 -24.11 5.92
C LEU A 106 -2.83 -24.72 5.88
N PHE A 107 -2.44 -25.43 6.94
CA PHE A 107 -1.08 -25.97 7.12
C PHE A 107 -0.93 -27.40 6.61
N GLN A 108 -1.99 -28.19 6.62
CA GLN A 108 -2.03 -29.54 6.04
C GLN A 108 -2.41 -29.44 4.56
N GLN A 109 -1.74 -28.57 3.81
CA GLN A 109 -1.75 -28.74 2.36
C GLN A 109 -1.24 -30.15 2.09
N SER A 110 -1.99 -30.93 1.32
CA SER A 110 -1.52 -32.24 0.87
C SER A 110 -0.15 -32.00 0.24
N LYS A 111 0.90 -32.56 0.85
CA LYS A 111 2.21 -32.60 0.22
C LYS A 111 2.04 -33.42 -1.05
N SER A 112 1.80 -32.72 -2.16
CA SER A 112 1.74 -33.33 -3.46
C SER A 112 3.17 -33.66 -3.85
N GLU A 113 3.33 -34.89 -4.31
CA GLU A 113 4.58 -35.58 -4.68
C GLU A 113 5.21 -36.33 -3.51
N THR A 114 4.90 -37.64 -3.49
CA THR A 114 5.79 -38.66 -2.93
C THR A 114 7.15 -38.48 -3.59
N PHE A 115 8.07 -37.86 -2.86
CA PHE A 115 9.47 -37.78 -3.22
C PHE A 115 10.02 -39.21 -3.19
N THR A 116 10.18 -39.82 -4.37
CA THR A 116 10.60 -41.23 -4.56
C THR A 116 12.11 -41.43 -4.48
N VAL A 117 12.87 -40.37 -4.21
CA VAL A 117 14.33 -40.44 -4.15
C VAL A 117 14.75 -41.13 -2.85
N ASP A 118 15.65 -42.10 -2.97
CA ASP A 118 16.18 -42.82 -1.83
C ASP A 118 16.96 -41.87 -0.90
N ARG A 119 16.86 -42.12 0.40
CA ARG A 119 17.49 -41.29 1.43
C ARG A 119 19.00 -41.12 1.19
N GLU A 120 19.66 -42.16 0.70
CA GLU A 120 21.10 -42.18 0.42
C GLU A 120 21.47 -41.25 -0.73
N GLU A 121 20.65 -41.20 -1.78
CA GLU A 121 20.84 -40.27 -2.91
C GLU A 121 20.65 -38.81 -2.46
N LEU A 122 19.69 -38.56 -1.56
CA LEU A 122 19.50 -37.24 -0.96
C LEU A 122 20.70 -36.84 -0.08
N GLU A 123 21.14 -37.72 0.81
CA GLU A 123 22.25 -37.45 1.73
C GLU A 123 23.57 -37.21 0.97
N THR A 124 23.82 -37.97 -0.11
CA THR A 124 24.97 -37.75 -0.99
C THR A 124 24.88 -36.43 -1.75
N HIS A 125 23.70 -36.07 -2.29
CA HIS A 125 23.49 -34.75 -2.89
C HIS A 125 23.73 -33.64 -1.88
N LEU A 126 23.12 -33.70 -0.69
CA LEU A 126 23.27 -32.66 0.33
C LEU A 126 24.73 -32.52 0.77
N LYS A 127 25.43 -33.64 0.97
CA LYS A 127 26.85 -33.64 1.30
C LYS A 127 27.67 -33.04 0.15
N LYS A 128 27.40 -33.37 -1.11
CA LYS A 128 28.10 -32.78 -2.26
C LYS A 128 27.83 -31.27 -2.40
N THR A 129 26.61 -30.82 -2.16
CA THR A 129 26.21 -29.41 -2.36
C THR A 129 26.63 -28.51 -1.22
N TYR A 130 26.55 -28.99 0.02
CA TYR A 130 26.73 -28.15 1.22
C TYR A 130 27.95 -28.52 2.05
N SER A 131 28.66 -29.62 1.75
CA SER A 131 29.94 -29.90 2.39
C SER A 131 31.04 -29.10 1.71
N ASP A 132 31.75 -28.33 2.51
CA ASP A 132 32.99 -27.70 2.10
C ASP A 132 34.15 -28.67 2.40
N PRO A 133 34.84 -29.21 1.37
CA PRO A 133 35.97 -30.13 1.56
C PRO A 133 37.20 -29.44 2.15
N THR A 134 37.27 -28.11 2.07
CA THR A 134 38.37 -27.30 2.59
C THR A 134 38.06 -26.68 3.94
N ARG A 135 36.95 -27.06 4.57
CA ARG A 135 36.53 -26.56 5.88
C ARG A 135 37.60 -26.73 6.98
N GLU A 136 38.36 -27.82 6.91
CA GLU A 136 39.43 -28.13 7.87
C GLU A 136 40.78 -27.49 7.49
N ILE A 137 40.89 -26.93 6.29
CA ILE A 137 42.10 -26.23 5.85
C ILE A 137 42.06 -24.82 6.44
N PRO A 138 43.05 -24.43 7.26
CA PRO A 138 43.15 -23.06 7.72
C PRO A 138 43.21 -22.11 6.52
N LEU A 139 42.35 -21.08 6.52
CA LEU A 139 42.41 -20.02 5.51
C LEU A 139 43.81 -19.39 5.53
N GLU A 140 44.34 -19.07 4.35
CA GLU A 140 45.60 -18.34 4.24
C GLU A 140 45.50 -17.01 4.99
N GLU A 141 46.61 -16.62 5.63
CA GLU A 141 46.69 -15.34 6.31
C GLU A 141 46.48 -14.23 5.28
N THR A 142 45.42 -13.44 5.47
CA THR A 142 45.04 -12.39 4.53
C THR A 142 46.05 -11.23 4.60
N THR A 143 47.15 -11.33 3.87
CA THR A 143 48.26 -10.35 3.85
C THR A 143 47.81 -8.97 3.37
N ASP A 144 46.77 -8.91 2.55
CA ASP A 144 46.27 -7.67 1.95
C ASP A 144 45.25 -6.94 2.83
N LEU A 145 44.82 -7.55 3.94
CA LEU A 145 43.90 -6.92 4.87
C LEU A 145 44.66 -6.03 5.86
N VAL A 146 44.75 -4.75 5.51
CA VAL A 146 45.18 -3.72 6.46
C VAL A 146 44.07 -3.49 7.47
N TRP A 147 44.32 -3.84 8.73
CA TRP A 147 43.41 -3.45 9.80
C TRP A 147 43.36 -1.92 9.87
N PRO A 148 42.16 -1.30 9.88
CA PRO A 148 42.09 0.15 9.97
C PRO A 148 42.75 0.61 11.27
N ALA A 149 43.46 1.74 11.21
CA ALA A 149 43.98 2.38 12.40
C ALA A 149 42.84 2.62 13.40
N ALA A 150 43.14 2.49 14.70
CA ALA A 150 42.17 2.77 15.73
C ALA A 150 41.56 4.15 15.50
N PRO A 151 40.22 4.31 15.62
CA PRO A 151 39.57 5.57 15.33
C PRO A 151 40.15 6.67 16.24
N GLY A 152 40.72 7.70 15.64
CA GLY A 152 41.31 8.83 16.39
C GLY A 152 40.27 9.70 17.11
N ILE A 153 39.00 9.57 16.73
CA ILE A 153 37.88 10.32 17.32
C ILE A 153 37.19 9.41 18.34
N LYS A 154 37.17 9.83 19.60
CA LYS A 154 36.44 9.14 20.67
C LYS A 154 34.94 9.16 20.37
N PHE A 155 34.25 8.08 20.70
CA PHE A 155 32.81 7.99 20.54
C PHE A 155 32.07 9.02 21.43
N ASP A 156 31.18 9.80 20.83
CA ASP A 156 30.39 10.81 21.54
C ASP A 156 29.41 10.14 22.52
N SER A 157 29.80 10.07 23.78
CA SER A 157 29.00 9.50 24.88
C SER A 157 27.97 10.50 25.47
N LYS A 158 27.68 11.55 24.72
CA LYS A 158 26.71 12.59 25.11
C LYS A 158 25.29 12.07 24.89
N PRO A 159 24.31 12.52 25.69
CA PRO A 159 22.91 12.20 25.40
C PRO A 159 22.52 12.78 24.04
N PRO A 160 21.57 12.15 23.32
CA PRO A 160 21.16 12.61 22.00
C PRO A 160 20.69 14.05 22.04
N SER A 161 21.17 14.86 21.11
CA SER A 161 20.76 16.25 20.93
C SER A 161 19.35 16.34 20.34
N LEU A 162 18.63 17.44 20.61
CA LEU A 162 17.31 17.64 20.03
C LEU A 162 17.38 17.66 18.49
N GLN A 163 18.45 18.22 17.92
CA GLN A 163 18.66 18.28 16.48
C GLN A 163 18.85 16.89 15.86
N GLU A 164 19.59 16.01 16.52
CA GLU A 164 19.77 14.62 16.10
C GLU A 164 18.42 13.88 16.11
N VAL A 165 17.63 14.07 17.15
CA VAL A 165 16.28 13.49 17.24
C VAL A 165 15.38 14.02 16.13
N ILE A 166 15.42 15.32 15.83
CA ILE A 166 14.70 15.91 14.69
C ILE A 166 15.13 15.26 13.37
N ALA A 167 16.44 15.12 13.14
CA ALA A 167 17.00 14.54 11.91
C ALA A 167 16.53 13.09 11.71
N VAL A 168 16.58 12.28 12.77
CA VAL A 168 16.12 10.88 12.74
C VAL A 168 14.62 10.80 12.46
N VAL A 169 13.81 11.60 13.16
CA VAL A 169 12.35 11.62 12.97
C VAL A 169 12.01 12.04 11.53
N ASN A 170 12.70 13.04 10.98
CA ASN A 170 12.46 13.53 9.64
C ASN A 170 12.84 12.51 8.55
N LYS A 171 13.91 11.73 8.78
CA LYS A 171 14.32 10.63 7.89
C LYS A 171 13.29 9.50 7.84
N ALA A 172 12.58 9.24 8.92
CA ALA A 172 11.58 8.17 8.97
C ALA A 172 10.31 8.48 8.14
N ARG A 173 9.67 7.46 7.58
CA ARG A 173 8.40 7.63 6.83
C ARG A 173 7.27 8.05 7.78
N ALA A 174 6.50 9.07 7.40
CA ALA A 174 5.51 9.68 8.29
C ALA A 174 4.41 8.73 8.78
N LYS A 175 4.02 7.74 7.97
CA LYS A 175 3.00 6.73 8.32
C LYS A 175 3.56 5.54 9.10
N SER A 176 4.88 5.42 9.24
CA SER A 176 5.47 4.38 10.06
C SER A 176 5.18 4.66 11.53
N ALA A 177 4.81 3.61 12.25
CA ALA A 177 4.40 3.65 13.65
C ALA A 177 5.18 2.57 14.41
N PRO A 178 6.44 2.83 14.78
CA PRO A 178 7.28 1.85 15.45
C PRO A 178 6.93 1.73 16.94
N GLY A 179 7.21 0.56 17.50
CA GLY A 179 7.05 0.28 18.92
C GLY A 179 5.61 -0.06 19.35
N PRO A 180 5.42 -0.48 20.61
CA PRO A 180 4.13 -0.98 21.13
C PRO A 180 3.03 0.09 21.17
N ASN A 181 3.42 1.37 21.23
CA ASN A 181 2.47 2.48 21.30
C ASN A 181 1.80 2.78 19.94
N GLY A 182 2.35 2.27 18.82
CA GLY A 182 1.76 2.45 17.49
C GLY A 182 1.61 3.91 17.04
N VAL A 183 2.40 4.85 17.61
CA VAL A 183 2.28 6.28 17.29
C VAL A 183 3.02 6.59 15.99
N PRO A 184 2.36 7.15 14.96
CA PRO A 184 3.02 7.47 13.70
C PRO A 184 4.00 8.62 13.84
N TYR A 185 5.10 8.58 13.08
CA TYR A 185 6.08 9.67 13.04
C TYR A 185 5.49 11.02 12.61
N LEU A 186 4.34 11.01 11.91
CA LEU A 186 3.59 12.21 11.55
C LEU A 186 3.34 13.14 12.75
N LEU A 187 3.01 12.58 13.92
CA LEU A 187 2.75 13.38 15.13
C LEU A 187 4.02 14.14 15.56
N TYR A 188 5.15 13.45 15.61
CA TYR A 188 6.43 14.04 16.01
C TYR A 188 6.95 15.07 15.00
N LYS A 189 6.64 14.91 13.71
CA LYS A 189 6.97 15.88 12.66
C LYS A 189 6.11 17.14 12.72
N ARG A 190 4.81 16.99 13.03
CA ARG A 190 3.85 18.10 13.00
C ARG A 190 3.77 18.85 14.32
N CYS A 191 4.06 18.20 15.44
CA CYS A 191 3.88 18.75 16.78
C CYS A 191 5.22 18.89 17.52
N PRO A 192 5.87 20.08 17.50
CA PRO A 192 7.20 20.27 18.08
C PRO A 192 7.21 20.09 19.60
N ASN A 193 6.11 20.38 20.29
CA ASN A 193 6.01 20.18 21.74
C ASN A 193 6.00 18.70 22.14
N VAL A 194 5.41 17.84 21.29
CA VAL A 194 5.42 16.38 21.51
C VAL A 194 6.83 15.84 21.31
N LEU A 195 7.53 16.33 20.28
CA LEU A 195 8.93 15.98 20.04
C LEU A 195 9.85 16.40 21.20
N LYS A 196 9.66 17.60 21.76
CA LYS A 196 10.40 18.06 22.95
C LYS A 196 10.17 17.15 24.16
N LYS A 197 8.93 16.68 24.37
CA LYS A 197 8.62 15.71 25.44
C LYS A 197 9.33 14.37 25.20
N LEU A 198 9.30 13.85 23.98
CA LEU A 198 10.03 12.64 23.60
C LEU A 198 11.54 12.78 23.89
N HIS A 199 12.14 13.91 23.50
CA HIS A 199 13.54 14.21 23.79
C HIS A 199 13.84 14.23 25.29
N LYS A 200 12.96 14.80 26.10
CA LYS A 200 13.09 14.78 27.57
C LYS A 200 13.08 13.36 28.13
N ILE A 201 12.19 12.50 27.64
CA ILE A 201 12.11 11.08 28.02
C ILE A 201 13.40 10.35 27.64
N LEU A 202 13.89 10.53 26.39
CA LEU A 202 15.14 9.93 25.91
C LEU A 202 16.33 10.35 26.78
N ARG A 203 16.43 11.63 27.14
CA ARG A 203 17.48 12.13 28.05
C ARG A 203 17.37 11.53 29.46
N SER A 204 16.16 11.34 29.97
CA SER A 204 15.93 10.74 31.28
C SER A 204 16.34 9.27 31.31
N ALA A 205 15.94 8.51 30.29
CA ALA A 205 16.32 7.09 30.14
C ALA A 205 17.85 6.94 30.04
N TRP A 206 18.51 7.83 29.29
CA TRP A 206 19.96 7.84 29.12
C TRP A 206 20.74 8.18 30.40
N LYS A 207 20.16 8.97 31.31
CA LYS A 207 20.76 9.23 32.64
C LYS A 207 20.60 8.02 33.56
N THR A 208 19.43 7.39 33.51
CA THR A 208 19.10 6.21 34.33
C THR A 208 20.02 5.04 33.97
N SER A 209 20.20 4.75 32.67
CA SER A 209 21.03 3.63 32.20
C SER A 209 22.53 3.77 32.51
N ARG A 210 23.02 5.00 32.75
CA ARG A 210 24.40 5.22 33.18
C ARG A 210 24.60 5.05 34.68
N SER A 211 23.59 5.38 35.48
CA SER A 211 23.66 5.27 36.95
C SER A 211 23.66 3.80 37.42
N VAL A 212 23.08 2.90 36.62
CA VAL A 212 23.03 1.46 36.90
C VAL A 212 24.36 0.74 36.59
N LYS A 213 25.25 1.34 35.79
CA LYS A 213 26.55 0.73 35.42
C LYS A 213 27.70 1.06 36.38
N SER A 214 27.43 1.85 37.42
CA SER A 214 28.42 2.32 38.41
C SER A 214 28.21 1.75 39.82
N GLY A 215 27.38 0.72 39.96
CA GLY A 215 27.23 -0.09 41.17
C GLY A 215 27.38 -1.56 40.82
#